data_AF-A0A023WNE9-F1
#
_entry.id   AF-A0A023WNE9-F1
#
_cell.length_a   1.000
_cell.length_b   1.000
_cell.length_c   1.000
_cell.angle_alpha   90.00
_cell.angle_beta   90.00
_cell.angle_gamma   90.00
#
_symmetry.space_group_name_H-M   'P 1'
#
loop_
_entity.id
_entity.type
_entity.pdbx_description
1 polymer ?
#
loop_
_entity_poly.entity_id
_entity_poly.type
_entity_poly.pdbx_seq_one_letter_code
_entity_poly.pdbx_strand_id
1 'polypeptide(L)'
;MELPWVDHTDVLARIGREPSLCLQLAQADAGERRAALERFIRQRFAEHYQARVRHFMPCLLGLHDQNGAVQGAVGLRSAQRRPLFLERYLDEPIEQAVSQRCGREVTREEIVEVGNLAAFGNASARLLIVALTDLLVAQGFRWVVFTGTPALLNSFQRLALDPLPLGLADPTRMGEELADWGSYYACRPQLMAGEILPGHQRLLQLGVYARLGYQPLFDASEVPHAACS
;
A
#
# COMPACT_ATOMS: atom_id res chain seq x y z
N MET A 1 -39.19 2.80 -8.68
CA MET A 1 -38.15 2.88 -9.73
C MET A 1 -36.85 2.63 -9.02
N GLU A 2 -36.50 1.36 -8.88
CA GLU A 2 -35.35 0.89 -8.11
C GLU A 2 -34.15 0.75 -9.06
N LEU A 3 -32.99 1.24 -8.64
CA LEU A 3 -31.77 1.29 -9.44
C LEU A 3 -31.01 -0.06 -9.35
N PRO A 4 -30.81 -0.81 -10.44
CA PRO A 4 -30.31 -2.19 -10.39
C PRO A 4 -28.76 -2.31 -10.45
N TRP A 5 -27.97 -1.43 -9.81
CA TRP A 5 -26.49 -1.47 -9.94
C TRP A 5 -25.68 -1.13 -8.69
N VAL A 6 -26.21 -1.36 -7.48
CA VAL A 6 -25.30 -1.49 -6.32
C VAL A 6 -24.68 -2.88 -6.41
N ASP A 7 -23.70 -3.03 -7.30
CA ASP A 7 -23.01 -4.30 -7.49
C ASP A 7 -22.18 -4.61 -6.23
N HIS A 8 -22.45 -5.77 -5.64
CA HIS A 8 -21.79 -6.24 -4.42
C HIS A 8 -20.34 -6.68 -4.67
N THR A 9 -19.80 -6.47 -5.88
CA THR A 9 -18.50 -6.89 -6.41
C THR A 9 -17.33 -5.93 -6.11
N ASP A 10 -17.60 -4.72 -5.61
CA ASP A 10 -16.57 -3.68 -5.42
C ASP A 10 -15.83 -3.70 -4.06
N VAL A 11 -16.31 -4.50 -3.11
CA VAL A 11 -15.72 -4.60 -1.77
C VAL A 11 -14.83 -5.84 -1.72
N LEU A 12 -13.53 -5.61 -1.58
CA LEU A 12 -12.52 -6.66 -1.51
C LEU A 12 -12.49 -7.33 -0.13
N ALA A 13 -12.65 -6.55 0.94
CA ALA A 13 -12.62 -7.08 2.30
C ALA A 13 -13.33 -6.16 3.28
N ARG A 14 -13.64 -6.68 4.46
CA ARG A 14 -14.05 -5.90 5.64
C ARG A 14 -13.01 -6.06 6.75
N ILE A 15 -12.75 -5.00 7.50
CA ILE A 15 -11.80 -5.03 8.62
C ILE A 15 -12.15 -3.97 9.68
N GLY A 16 -11.86 -4.26 10.95
CA GLY A 16 -12.22 -3.43 12.09
C GLY A 16 -13.47 -3.96 12.80
N ARG A 17 -13.54 -3.78 14.12
CA ARG A 17 -14.72 -4.12 14.91
C ARG A 17 -15.48 -2.84 15.24
N GLU A 18 -16.72 -2.78 14.77
CA GLU A 18 -17.78 -1.80 15.08
C GLU A 18 -17.35 -0.32 15.26
N PRO A 19 -17.47 0.52 14.21
CA PRO A 19 -17.88 0.17 12.85
C PRO A 19 -16.73 -0.52 12.09
N SER A 20 -17.08 -1.51 11.26
CA SER A 20 -16.12 -2.09 10.32
C SER A 20 -15.89 -1.15 9.14
N LEU A 21 -14.72 -1.28 8.52
CA LEU A 21 -14.31 -0.56 7.33
C LEU A 21 -14.33 -1.52 6.14
N CYS A 22 -14.75 -1.03 4.98
CA CYS A 22 -14.73 -1.74 3.72
C CYS A 22 -13.47 -1.38 2.93
N LEU A 23 -12.69 -2.38 2.52
CA LEU A 23 -11.60 -2.22 1.56
C LEU A 23 -12.18 -2.28 0.15
N GLN A 24 -11.92 -1.25 -0.65
CA GLN A 24 -12.42 -1.15 -2.03
C GLN A 24 -11.30 -0.75 -2.99
N LEU A 25 -11.40 -1.25 -4.22
CA LEU A 25 -10.51 -0.90 -5.31
C LEU A 25 -11.04 0.29 -6.10
N ALA A 26 -10.13 1.20 -6.45
CA ALA A 26 -10.33 2.22 -7.47
C ALA A 26 -9.32 1.98 -8.60
N GLN A 27 -9.81 1.46 -9.72
CA GLN A 27 -9.02 1.30 -10.95
C GLN A 27 -8.61 2.67 -11.53
N ALA A 28 -7.72 2.65 -12.51
CA ALA A 28 -7.11 3.85 -13.10
C ALA A 28 -8.14 4.76 -13.79
N ASP A 29 -9.26 4.19 -14.22
CA ASP A 29 -10.36 4.86 -14.89
C ASP A 29 -10.96 5.89 -13.93
N ALA A 30 -11.04 7.14 -14.38
CA ALA A 30 -11.34 8.33 -13.56
C ALA A 30 -12.79 8.33 -13.03
N GLY A 31 -13.06 7.50 -12.02
CA GLY A 31 -14.31 7.45 -11.27
C GLY A 31 -14.30 8.32 -10.02
N GLU A 32 -15.48 8.58 -9.46
CA GLU A 32 -15.64 9.37 -8.24
C GLU A 32 -14.84 8.81 -7.05
N ARG A 33 -14.76 7.47 -6.93
CA ARG A 33 -13.97 6.78 -5.91
C ARG A 33 -12.49 7.11 -6.03
N ARG A 34 -11.93 7.03 -7.24
CA ARG A 34 -10.53 7.39 -7.53
C ARG A 34 -10.26 8.85 -7.12
N ALA A 35 -11.11 9.77 -7.56
CA ALA A 35 -10.98 11.18 -7.24
C ALA A 35 -11.06 11.46 -5.73
N ALA A 36 -11.91 10.75 -4.99
CA ALA A 36 -12.01 10.85 -3.55
C ALA A 36 -10.73 10.36 -2.84
N LEU A 37 -10.18 9.22 -3.26
CA LEU A 37 -8.93 8.68 -2.70
C LEU A 37 -7.75 9.62 -2.97
N GLU A 38 -7.60 10.12 -4.20
CA GLU A 38 -6.52 11.06 -4.51
C GLU A 38 -6.64 12.36 -3.73
N ARG A 39 -7.86 12.90 -3.57
CA ARG A 39 -8.10 14.09 -2.74
C ARG A 39 -7.71 13.84 -1.29
N PHE A 40 -8.11 12.70 -0.74
CA PHE A 40 -7.76 12.29 0.61
C PHE A 40 -6.24 12.19 0.78
N ILE A 41 -5.54 11.52 -0.14
CA ILE A 41 -4.07 11.41 -0.11
C ILE A 41 -3.42 12.80 -0.16
N ARG A 42 -3.84 13.68 -1.09
CA ARG A 42 -3.34 15.06 -1.17
C ARG A 42 -3.51 15.80 0.15
N GLN A 43 -4.71 15.74 0.73
CA GLN A 43 -5.02 16.41 1.98
C GLN A 43 -4.12 15.94 3.12
N ARG A 44 -3.99 14.62 3.32
CA ARG A 44 -3.18 14.06 4.41
C ARG A 44 -1.69 14.38 4.28
N PHE A 45 -1.16 14.35 3.06
CA PHE A 45 0.23 14.73 2.80
C PHE A 45 0.46 16.23 2.97
N ALA A 46 -0.48 17.08 2.56
CA ALA A 46 -0.42 18.52 2.78
C ALA A 46 -0.50 18.88 4.27
N GLU A 47 -1.41 18.25 5.02
CA GLU A 47 -1.57 18.47 6.46
C GLU A 47 -0.32 18.06 7.26
N HIS A 48 0.27 16.91 6.95
CA HIS A 48 1.36 16.36 7.76
C HIS A 48 2.75 16.85 7.33
N TYR A 49 2.95 17.04 6.03
CA TYR A 49 4.26 17.35 5.45
C TYR A 49 4.31 18.64 4.67
N GLN A 50 3.20 19.38 4.52
CA GLN A 50 3.09 20.50 3.58
C GLN A 50 3.45 20.10 2.14
N ALA A 51 3.24 18.83 1.81
CA ALA A 51 3.56 18.27 0.51
C ALA A 51 2.40 18.44 -0.49
N ARG A 52 2.74 18.70 -1.75
CA ARG A 52 1.85 18.75 -2.91
C ARG A 52 2.02 17.48 -3.75
N VAL A 53 1.32 16.41 -3.39
CA VAL A 53 1.37 15.14 -4.15
C VAL A 53 0.75 15.32 -5.55
N ARG A 54 1.58 15.14 -6.58
CA ARG A 54 1.17 15.23 -8.00
C ARG A 54 0.94 13.88 -8.66
N HIS A 55 1.63 12.84 -8.19
CA HIS A 55 1.64 11.52 -8.79
C HIS A 55 0.95 10.49 -7.90
N PHE A 56 0.08 9.69 -8.53
CA PHE A 56 -0.63 8.59 -7.89
C PHE A 56 -0.28 7.29 -8.61
N MET A 57 -0.20 6.21 -7.85
CA MET A 57 0.00 4.86 -8.40
C MET A 57 -1.21 4.41 -9.23
N PRO A 58 -1.02 3.52 -10.23
CA PRO A 58 -2.08 3.12 -11.16
C PRO A 58 -3.29 2.51 -10.45
N CYS A 59 -3.07 1.74 -9.39
CA CYS A 59 -4.11 1.18 -8.54
C CYS A 59 -4.15 1.94 -7.20
N LEU A 60 -5.35 2.34 -6.76
CA LEU A 60 -5.58 2.84 -5.40
C LEU A 60 -6.60 1.97 -4.68
N LEU A 61 -6.30 1.64 -3.43
CA LEU A 61 -7.21 0.99 -2.50
C LEU A 61 -7.62 1.97 -1.41
N GLY A 62 -8.88 1.92 -1.03
CA GLY A 62 -9.46 2.74 0.03
C GLY A 62 -10.06 1.89 1.15
N LEU A 63 -9.82 2.27 2.40
CA LEU A 63 -10.69 1.89 3.51
C LEU A 63 -11.77 2.93 3.67
N HIS A 64 -13.03 2.51 3.61
CA HIS A 64 -14.20 3.36 3.77
C HIS A 64 -14.98 2.95 5.01
N ASP A 65 -15.49 3.92 5.77
CA ASP A 65 -16.46 3.62 6.82
C ASP A 65 -17.87 3.37 6.24
N GLN A 66 -18.81 3.06 7.12
CA GLN A 66 -20.21 2.80 6.79
C GLN A 66 -20.95 3.97 6.12
N ASN A 67 -20.42 5.20 6.21
CA ASN A 67 -20.95 6.38 5.53
C ASN A 67 -20.24 6.64 4.18
N GLY A 68 -19.30 5.78 3.80
CA GLY A 68 -18.49 5.91 2.59
C GLY A 68 -17.29 6.86 2.74
N ALA A 69 -17.03 7.41 3.92
CA ALA A 69 -15.92 8.33 4.12
C ALA A 69 -14.58 7.57 4.13
N VAL A 70 -13.58 8.13 3.45
CA VAL A 70 -12.25 7.53 3.32
C VAL A 70 -11.53 7.61 4.67
N GLN A 71 -11.22 6.46 5.25
CA GLN A 71 -10.48 6.32 6.50
C GLN A 71 -8.98 6.05 6.28
N GLY A 72 -8.65 5.53 5.10
CA GLY A 72 -7.29 5.34 4.64
C GLY A 72 -7.24 5.04 3.15
N ALA A 73 -6.10 5.31 2.53
CA ALA A 73 -5.83 5.02 1.14
C ALA A 73 -4.40 4.52 0.97
N VAL A 74 -4.18 3.66 -0.01
CA VAL A 74 -2.85 3.17 -0.39
C VAL A 74 -2.80 2.93 -1.89
N GLY A 75 -1.66 3.20 -2.50
CA GLY A 75 -1.40 2.95 -3.90
C GLY A 75 -0.57 1.70 -4.14
N LEU A 76 -0.82 1.03 -5.27
CA LEU A 76 -0.12 -0.15 -5.72
C LEU A 76 0.39 0.01 -7.16
N ARG A 77 1.62 -0.45 -7.38
CA ARG A 77 2.23 -0.56 -8.72
C ARG A 77 3.02 -1.86 -8.83
N SER A 78 2.72 -2.70 -9.81
CA SER A 78 3.55 -3.87 -10.11
C SER A 78 4.85 -3.48 -10.82
N ALA A 79 5.96 -4.13 -10.45
CA ALA A 79 7.26 -3.91 -11.08
C ALA A 79 7.39 -4.59 -12.46
N GLN A 80 6.44 -5.44 -12.84
CA GLN A 80 6.49 -6.28 -14.04
C GLN A 80 6.72 -5.50 -15.34
N ARG A 81 5.99 -4.40 -15.55
CA ARG A 81 5.98 -3.67 -16.84
C ARG A 81 6.73 -2.35 -16.83
N ARG A 82 6.85 -1.70 -15.67
CA ARG A 82 7.37 -0.34 -15.56
C ARG A 82 8.34 -0.20 -14.39
N PRO A 83 9.30 0.73 -14.47
CA PRO A 83 10.11 1.12 -13.32
C PRO A 83 9.23 1.58 -12.15
N LEU A 84 9.65 1.21 -10.94
CA LEU A 84 9.03 1.68 -9.71
C LEU A 84 9.47 3.12 -9.40
N PHE A 85 8.68 3.84 -8.61
CA PHE A 85 9.08 5.19 -8.20
C PHE A 85 10.31 5.15 -7.27
N LEU A 86 10.34 4.20 -6.33
CA LEU A 86 11.46 4.04 -5.40
C LEU A 86 12.79 3.62 -6.05
N GLU A 87 12.78 3.13 -7.30
CA GLU A 87 14.03 2.82 -8.02
C GLU A 87 14.91 4.07 -8.22
N ARG A 88 14.33 5.28 -8.14
CA ARG A 88 15.08 6.53 -8.17
C ARG A 88 16.13 6.65 -7.06
N TYR A 89 15.94 5.97 -5.93
CA TYR A 89 16.88 6.02 -4.80
C TYR A 89 17.95 4.92 -4.86
N LEU A 90 17.89 4.04 -5.85
CA LEU A 90 18.79 2.92 -6.00
C LEU A 90 19.70 3.15 -7.22
N ASP A 91 20.91 2.61 -7.15
CA ASP A 91 21.85 2.59 -8.29
C ASP A 91 21.66 1.33 -9.16
N GLU A 92 20.81 0.40 -8.71
CA GLU A 92 20.51 -0.87 -9.38
C GLU A 92 18.99 -1.11 -9.43
N PRO A 93 18.50 -1.96 -10.36
CA PRO A 93 17.10 -2.35 -10.41
C PRO A 93 16.60 -2.99 -9.10
N ILE A 94 15.33 -2.77 -8.77
CA ILE A 94 14.76 -3.21 -7.49
C ILE A 94 14.90 -4.71 -7.24
N GLU A 95 14.73 -5.54 -8.27
CA GLU A 95 14.86 -6.99 -8.16
C GLU A 95 16.27 -7.41 -7.77
N GLN A 96 17.30 -6.70 -8.25
CA GLN A 96 18.68 -6.96 -7.88
C GLN A 96 18.95 -6.56 -6.43
N ALA A 97 18.48 -5.37 -6.02
CA ALA A 97 18.60 -4.91 -4.64
C ALA A 97 17.93 -5.88 -3.64
N VAL A 98 16.72 -6.36 -3.96
CA VAL A 98 16.03 -7.35 -3.12
C VAL A 98 16.79 -8.68 -3.13
N SER A 99 17.22 -9.16 -4.30
CA SER A 99 17.97 -10.42 -4.42
C SER A 99 19.25 -10.45 -3.59
N GLN A 100 20.05 -9.39 -3.65
CA GLN A 100 21.28 -9.28 -2.87
C GLN A 100 21.00 -9.34 -1.36
N ARG A 101 19.90 -8.73 -0.93
CA ARG A 101 19.55 -8.64 0.50
C ARG A 101 18.91 -9.90 1.06
N CYS A 102 18.17 -10.67 0.24
CA CYS A 102 17.57 -11.93 0.67
C CYS A 102 18.41 -13.17 0.31
N GLY A 103 19.49 -13.02 -0.46
CA GLY A 103 20.40 -14.11 -0.83
C GLY A 103 19.80 -15.11 -1.83
N ARG A 104 18.76 -14.72 -2.58
CA ARG A 104 18.13 -15.55 -3.61
C ARG A 104 17.72 -14.71 -4.82
N GLU A 105 17.59 -15.36 -5.96
CA GLU A 105 17.05 -14.71 -7.16
C GLU A 105 15.58 -14.32 -6.95
N VAL A 106 15.25 -13.10 -7.38
CA VAL A 106 13.92 -12.49 -7.30
C VAL A 106 13.67 -11.86 -8.67
N THR A 107 12.47 -12.08 -9.22
CA THR A 107 12.09 -11.50 -10.52
C THR A 107 11.14 -10.31 -10.34
N ARG A 108 11.03 -9.46 -11.36
CA ARG A 108 10.20 -8.25 -11.30
C ARG A 108 8.71 -8.56 -11.17
N GLU A 109 8.26 -9.68 -11.73
CA GLU A 109 6.88 -10.17 -11.62
C GLU A 109 6.51 -10.50 -10.17
N GLU A 110 7.48 -10.75 -9.30
CA GLU A 110 7.21 -11.08 -7.90
C GLU A 110 7.06 -9.85 -7.01
N ILE A 111 7.33 -8.65 -7.53
CA ILE A 111 7.50 -7.40 -6.76
C ILE A 111 6.34 -6.43 -7.02
N VAL A 112 5.77 -5.92 -5.93
CA VAL A 112 4.82 -4.79 -5.93
C VAL A 112 5.36 -3.62 -5.10
N GLU A 113 5.25 -2.42 -5.65
CA GLU A 113 5.47 -1.19 -4.91
C GLU A 113 4.19 -0.75 -4.20
N VAL A 114 4.34 -0.44 -2.92
CA VAL A 114 3.32 0.20 -2.09
C VAL A 114 3.75 1.63 -1.80
N GLY A 115 2.88 2.57 -2.14
CA GLY A 115 3.10 4.00 -1.94
C GLY A 115 1.80 4.74 -1.76
N ASN A 116 1.86 6.08 -1.81
CA ASN A 116 0.70 6.95 -1.58
C ASN A 116 -0.12 6.60 -0.31
N LEU A 117 0.51 5.99 0.71
CA LEU A 117 -0.18 5.56 1.92
C LEU A 117 -0.56 6.77 2.76
N ALA A 118 -1.87 6.95 2.95
CA ALA A 118 -2.46 7.97 3.78
C ALA A 118 -3.52 7.34 4.69
N ALA A 119 -3.59 7.74 5.95
CA ALA A 119 -4.57 7.19 6.88
C ALA A 119 -4.91 8.19 7.99
N PHE A 120 -6.10 8.06 8.60
CA PHE A 120 -6.41 8.72 9.88
C PHE A 120 -5.70 8.00 11.03
N GLY A 121 -4.42 8.37 11.22
CA GLY A 121 -3.59 7.86 12.30
C GLY A 121 -3.07 6.43 12.10
N ASN A 122 -2.29 5.97 13.07
CA ASN A 122 -1.59 4.69 13.00
C ASN A 122 -2.54 3.48 13.07
N ALA A 123 -3.76 3.63 13.57
CA ALA A 123 -4.73 2.55 13.65
C ALA A 123 -5.20 2.14 12.25
N SER A 124 -5.72 3.09 11.46
CA SER A 124 -6.16 2.83 10.08
C SER A 124 -5.00 2.41 9.17
N ALA A 125 -3.78 2.92 9.40
CA ALA A 125 -2.60 2.44 8.69
C ALA A 125 -2.32 0.94 8.95
N ARG A 126 -2.45 0.46 10.20
CA ARG A 126 -2.31 -0.97 10.51
C ARG A 126 -3.42 -1.81 9.88
N LEU A 127 -4.66 -1.32 9.86
CA LEU A 127 -5.76 -2.01 9.18
C LEU A 127 -5.47 -2.17 7.68
N LEU A 128 -4.97 -1.10 7.03
CA LEU A 128 -4.53 -1.17 5.63
C LEU A 128 -3.43 -2.20 5.42
N ILE A 129 -2.37 -2.19 6.25
CA ILE A 129 -1.26 -3.15 6.13
C ILE A 129 -1.77 -4.59 6.22
N VAL A 130 -2.66 -4.89 7.18
CA VAL A 130 -3.21 -6.23 7.38
C VAL A 130 -4.06 -6.66 6.18
N ALA A 131 -5.02 -5.82 5.76
CA ALA A 131 -5.90 -6.15 4.65
C ALA A 131 -5.13 -6.26 3.31
N LEU A 132 -4.13 -5.39 3.12
CA LEU A 132 -3.28 -5.42 1.94
C LEU A 132 -2.38 -6.66 1.91
N THR A 133 -1.85 -7.11 3.06
CA THR A 133 -1.00 -8.30 3.12
C THR A 133 -1.73 -9.53 2.57
N ASP A 134 -2.99 -9.74 2.97
CA ASP A 134 -3.81 -10.84 2.47
C ASP A 134 -4.13 -10.70 0.96
N LEU A 135 -4.54 -9.50 0.55
CA LEU A 135 -4.82 -9.21 -0.86
C LEU A 135 -3.60 -9.47 -1.77
N LEU A 136 -2.40 -9.08 -1.34
CA LEU A 136 -1.20 -9.25 -2.14
C LEU A 136 -0.76 -10.73 -2.23
N VAL A 137 -1.02 -11.54 -1.19
CA VAL A 137 -0.84 -13.00 -1.28
C VAL A 137 -1.80 -13.57 -2.32
N ALA A 138 -3.07 -13.17 -2.30
CA ALA A 138 -4.06 -13.63 -3.26
C ALA A 138 -3.73 -13.23 -4.71
N GLN A 139 -3.10 -12.07 -4.90
CA GLN A 139 -2.59 -11.60 -6.20
C GLN A 139 -1.29 -12.28 -6.66
N GLY A 140 -0.71 -13.17 -5.84
CA GLY A 140 0.50 -13.92 -6.17
C GLY A 140 1.80 -13.12 -6.04
N PHE A 141 1.79 -11.92 -5.48
CA PHE A 141 3.03 -11.19 -5.20
C PHE A 141 3.80 -11.87 -4.07
N ARG A 142 5.13 -11.93 -4.20
CA ARG A 142 6.00 -12.47 -3.14
C ARG A 142 6.67 -11.38 -2.34
N TRP A 143 6.92 -10.24 -2.96
CA TRP A 143 7.66 -9.12 -2.37
C TRP A 143 6.88 -7.83 -2.44
N VAL A 144 6.80 -7.14 -1.31
CA VAL A 144 6.34 -5.75 -1.23
C VAL A 144 7.54 -4.85 -0.99
N VAL A 145 7.62 -3.77 -1.76
CA VAL A 145 8.64 -2.73 -1.59
C VAL A 145 7.97 -1.38 -1.36
N PHE A 146 8.52 -0.57 -0.46
CA PHE A 146 7.92 0.72 -0.12
C PHE A 146 8.93 1.69 0.47
N THR A 147 8.58 2.98 0.45
CA THR A 147 9.30 4.02 1.18
C THR A 147 8.60 4.28 2.52
N GLY A 148 9.20 3.81 3.60
CA GLY A 148 8.64 3.85 4.95
C GLY A 148 9.15 5.01 5.79
N THR A 149 8.25 5.86 6.28
CA THR A 149 8.56 6.81 7.35
C THR A 149 8.66 6.10 8.70
N PRO A 150 9.30 6.68 9.73
CA PRO A 150 9.36 6.06 11.06
C PRO A 150 8.00 5.68 11.63
N ALA A 151 6.95 6.48 11.37
CA ALA A 151 5.58 6.18 11.79
C ALA A 151 5.00 4.94 11.10
N LEU A 152 5.29 4.76 9.80
CA LEU A 152 4.89 3.57 9.07
C LEU A 152 5.65 2.33 9.54
N LEU A 153 6.98 2.44 9.71
CA LEU A 153 7.81 1.35 10.23
C LEU A 153 7.34 0.90 11.63
N ASN A 154 6.95 1.84 12.49
CA ASN A 154 6.37 1.51 13.78
C ASN A 154 5.04 0.73 13.67
N SER A 155 4.26 0.96 12.61
CA SER A 155 3.05 0.21 12.34
C SER A 155 3.35 -1.25 11.93
N PHE A 156 4.38 -1.48 11.13
CA PHE A 156 4.88 -2.84 10.82
C PHE A 156 5.39 -3.56 12.07
N GLN A 157 6.21 -2.88 12.89
CA GLN A 157 6.73 -3.46 14.14
C GLN A 157 5.62 -3.88 15.11
N ARG A 158 4.56 -3.08 15.25
CA ARG A 158 3.39 -3.43 16.08
C ARG A 158 2.59 -4.63 15.55
N LEU A 159 2.73 -4.95 14.27
CA LEU A 159 2.16 -6.14 13.64
C LEU A 159 3.13 -7.34 13.67
N ALA A 160 4.29 -7.18 14.32
CA ALA A 160 5.39 -8.16 14.32
C ALA A 160 5.84 -8.55 12.90
N LEU A 161 5.81 -7.58 11.99
CA LEU A 161 6.36 -7.68 10.64
C LEU A 161 7.70 -6.95 10.63
N ASP A 162 8.71 -7.57 10.03
CA ASP A 162 10.09 -7.06 10.00
C ASP A 162 10.59 -6.96 8.55
N PRO A 163 10.24 -5.88 7.84
CA PRO A 163 10.73 -5.67 6.49
C PRO A 163 12.23 -5.32 6.50
N LEU A 164 12.94 -5.78 5.48
CA LEU A 164 14.37 -5.60 5.26
C LEU A 164 14.65 -4.18 4.74
N PRO A 165 15.55 -3.40 5.37
CA PRO A 165 15.84 -2.04 4.91
C PRO A 165 16.77 -2.07 3.70
N LEU A 166 16.36 -1.61 2.52
CA LEU A 166 17.20 -1.56 1.31
C LEU A 166 18.13 -0.34 1.26
N GLY A 167 17.75 0.77 1.90
CA GLY A 167 18.54 2.00 1.89
C GLY A 167 17.75 3.21 2.39
N LEU A 168 18.37 4.40 2.33
CA LEU A 168 17.67 5.65 2.62
C LEU A 168 16.99 6.17 1.35
N ALA A 169 15.79 6.73 1.47
CA ALA A 169 15.20 7.54 0.40
C ALA A 169 15.88 8.91 0.41
N ASP A 170 17.03 8.99 -0.27
CA ASP A 170 17.84 10.19 -0.35
C ASP A 170 17.12 11.31 -1.12
N PRO A 171 16.80 12.45 -0.49
CA PRO A 171 16.11 13.56 -1.15
C PRO A 171 16.88 14.14 -2.33
N THR A 172 18.20 13.98 -2.41
CA THR A 172 19.00 14.50 -3.53
C THR A 172 18.64 13.83 -4.86
N ARG A 173 18.08 12.62 -4.82
CA ARG A 173 17.61 11.85 -5.99
C ARG A 173 16.30 12.37 -6.58
N MET A 174 15.63 13.31 -5.92
CA MET A 174 14.31 13.82 -6.33
C MET A 174 14.36 14.97 -7.33
N GLY A 175 15.52 15.62 -7.52
CA GLY A 175 15.65 16.77 -8.41
C GLY A 175 14.63 17.86 -8.09
N GLU A 176 13.97 18.41 -9.12
CA GLU A 176 13.00 19.49 -8.98
C GLU A 176 11.73 19.09 -8.20
N GLU A 177 11.36 17.80 -8.24
CA GLU A 177 10.16 17.31 -7.53
C GLU A 177 10.32 17.41 -6.01
N LEU A 178 11.55 17.50 -5.47
CA LEU A 178 11.80 17.60 -4.03
C LEU A 178 10.99 18.72 -3.37
N ALA A 179 10.84 19.86 -4.06
CA ALA A 179 10.09 21.01 -3.55
C ALA A 179 8.60 20.69 -3.30
N ASP A 180 8.03 19.74 -4.04
CA ASP A 180 6.64 19.31 -3.85
C ASP A 180 6.47 18.39 -2.63
N TRP A 181 7.55 17.89 -2.00
CA TRP A 181 7.47 16.96 -0.86
C TRP A 181 7.53 17.62 0.51
N GLY A 182 7.67 18.96 0.59
CA GLY A 182 7.68 19.71 1.84
C GLY A 182 8.66 19.12 2.87
N SER A 183 8.16 18.82 4.07
CA SER A 183 8.95 18.21 5.16
C SER A 183 8.99 16.68 5.16
N TYR A 184 8.46 16.00 4.12
CA TYR A 184 8.41 14.54 4.06
C TYR A 184 9.79 13.90 4.27
N TYR A 185 10.84 14.38 3.59
CA TYR A 185 12.18 13.82 3.74
C TYR A 185 12.87 14.16 5.06
N ALA A 186 12.36 15.14 5.82
CA ALA A 186 12.89 15.45 7.15
C ALA A 186 12.70 14.29 8.13
N CYS A 187 11.73 13.40 7.89
CA CYS A 187 11.55 12.19 8.69
C CYS A 187 12.52 11.05 8.34
N ARG A 188 13.44 11.27 7.39
CA ARG A 188 14.43 10.29 6.89
C ARG A 188 13.78 8.96 6.48
N PRO A 189 12.88 8.98 5.49
CA PRO A 189 12.23 7.77 5.02
C PRO A 189 13.24 6.73 4.49
N GLN A 190 12.91 5.46 4.64
CA GLN A 190 13.76 4.33 4.25
C GLN A 190 13.08 3.48 3.19
N LEU A 191 13.86 2.97 2.24
CA LEU A 191 13.40 1.94 1.32
C LEU A 191 13.38 0.62 2.07
N MET A 192 12.27 -0.10 1.97
CA MET A 192 12.07 -1.36 2.66
C MET A 192 11.56 -2.40 1.67
N ALA A 193 11.91 -3.66 1.91
CA ALA A 193 11.38 -4.83 1.22
C ALA A 193 10.86 -5.85 2.24
N GLY A 194 9.67 -6.39 2.04
CA GLY A 194 9.10 -7.44 2.88
C GLY A 194 8.66 -8.63 2.05
N GLU A 195 8.97 -9.84 2.50
CA GLU A 195 8.38 -11.04 1.90
C GLU A 195 6.95 -11.20 2.42
N ILE A 196 5.99 -11.27 1.51
CA ILE A 196 4.57 -11.13 1.81
C ILE A 196 4.04 -12.39 2.48
N LEU A 197 4.34 -13.58 1.94
CA LEU A 197 3.79 -14.84 2.45
C LEU A 197 4.24 -15.16 3.89
N PRO A 198 5.53 -15.05 4.28
CA PRO A 198 5.94 -15.21 5.67
C PRO A 198 5.29 -14.17 6.60
N GLY A 199 5.15 -12.91 6.13
CA GLY A 199 4.43 -11.88 6.86
C GLY A 199 2.97 -12.24 7.10
N HIS A 200 2.28 -12.71 6.06
CA HIS A 200 0.90 -13.20 6.13
C HIS A 200 0.75 -14.35 7.12
N GLN A 201 1.63 -15.36 7.06
CA GLN A 201 1.64 -16.50 7.99
C GLN A 201 1.87 -16.04 9.44
N ARG A 202 2.73 -15.04 9.65
CA ARG A 202 2.97 -14.46 10.97
C ARG A 202 1.71 -13.79 11.53
N LEU A 203 0.97 -13.05 10.70
CA LEU A 203 -0.30 -12.42 11.08
C LEU A 203 -1.37 -13.47 11.45
N LEU A 204 -1.43 -14.59 10.71
CA LEU A 204 -2.30 -15.73 11.03
C LEU A 204 -1.95 -16.34 12.39
N GLN A 205 -0.67 -16.67 12.62
CA GLN A 205 -0.20 -17.28 13.87
C GLN A 205 -0.49 -16.40 15.10
N LEU A 206 -0.40 -15.07 14.95
CA LEU A 206 -0.71 -14.11 16.00
C LEU A 206 -2.21 -13.79 16.13
N GLY A 207 -3.06 -14.45 15.34
CA GLY A 207 -4.51 -14.22 15.33
C GLY A 207 -4.89 -12.78 14.95
N VAL A 208 -4.04 -12.05 14.22
CA VAL A 208 -4.26 -10.63 13.91
C VAL A 208 -5.53 -10.44 13.11
N TYR A 209 -5.74 -11.25 12.06
CA TYR A 209 -6.94 -11.18 11.22
C TYR A 209 -8.23 -11.34 12.04
N ALA A 210 -8.31 -12.37 12.88
CA ALA A 210 -9.48 -12.62 13.73
C ALA A 210 -9.70 -11.51 14.77
N ARG A 211 -8.64 -11.01 15.41
CA ARG A 211 -8.72 -9.90 16.38
C ARG A 211 -9.22 -8.61 15.74
N LEU A 212 -8.82 -8.36 14.49
CA LEU A 212 -9.24 -7.18 13.74
C LEU A 212 -10.56 -7.38 12.99
N GLY A 213 -11.23 -8.53 13.12
CA GLY A 213 -12.49 -8.79 12.40
C GLY A 213 -12.31 -8.76 10.89
N TYR A 214 -11.16 -9.20 10.40
CA TYR A 214 -10.88 -9.26 8.97
C TYR A 214 -11.72 -10.33 8.29
N GLN A 215 -12.38 -9.96 7.20
CA GLN A 215 -13.19 -10.83 6.36
C GLN A 215 -12.85 -10.54 4.89
N PRO A 216 -12.12 -11.43 4.19
CA PRO A 216 -11.93 -11.31 2.75
C PRO A 216 -13.27 -11.59 2.04
N LEU A 217 -13.54 -10.83 0.99
CA LEU A 217 -14.73 -10.95 0.15
C LEU A 217 -14.37 -11.17 -1.34
N PHE A 218 -13.09 -11.12 -1.69
CA PHE A 218 -12.59 -11.50 -3.00
C PHE A 218 -12.39 -13.02 -3.11
N ASP A 219 -12.51 -13.57 -4.31
CA ASP A 219 -12.03 -14.91 -4.64
C ASP A 219 -10.55 -14.82 -5.05
N ALA A 220 -9.68 -15.55 -4.34
CA ALA A 220 -8.24 -15.55 -4.63
C ALA A 220 -7.89 -16.04 -6.05
N SER A 221 -8.79 -16.80 -6.69
CA SER A 221 -8.63 -17.24 -8.08
C SER A 221 -8.97 -16.17 -9.13
N GLU A 222 -9.62 -15.08 -8.72
CA GLU A 222 -10.15 -14.03 -9.60
C GLU A 222 -9.45 -12.67 -9.45
N VAL A 223 -8.37 -12.56 -8.66
CA VAL A 223 -7.63 -11.28 -8.49
C VAL A 223 -6.37 -11.27 -9.37
N PRO A 224 -6.46 -10.88 -10.67
CA PRO A 224 -5.32 -10.94 -11.57
C PRO A 224 -4.22 -9.97 -11.14
N HIS A 225 -2.98 -10.46 -11.25
CA HIS A 225 -1.73 -9.70 -11.12
C HIS A 225 -1.72 -8.40 -11.95
N ALA A 226 -2.43 -8.41 -13.09
CA ALA A 226 -2.39 -7.38 -14.13
C ALA A 226 -3.11 -6.07 -13.78
N ALA A 227 -3.92 -6.04 -12.72
CA ALA A 227 -4.72 -4.85 -12.37
C ALA A 227 -3.88 -3.66 -11.89
N CYS A 228 -2.60 -3.88 -11.54
CA CYS A 228 -1.72 -2.87 -10.94
C CYS A 228 -0.48 -2.54 -11.80
N SER A 229 -0.35 -3.03 -13.03
CA SER A 229 0.83 -2.85 -13.91
C SER A 229 0.61 -1.93 -15.10
#